data_AF-F8GZ88-F1
#
_entry.id   AF-F8GZ88-F1
#
_cell.length_a   1.000
_cell.length_b   1.000
_cell.length_c   1.000
_cell.angle_alpha   90.00
_cell.angle_beta   90.00
_cell.angle_gamma   90.00
#
_symmetry.space_group_name_H-M   'P 1'
#
loop_
_entity.id
_entity.type
_entity.pdbx_description
1 polymer ?
#
loop_
_entity_poly.entity_id
_entity_poly.type
_entity_poly.pdbx_seq_one_letter_code
_entity_poly.pdbx_strand_id
1 'polypeptide(L)'
;MAYAIAAYLHFLAIFLLFALLLLEHQLFRQPLTLERARSLFRIDIAFGITAAAVLASGIARAVFYGKGLDYYLKNSFFHAKVGLFVVVAVLSIYPTLTFLRWRPALAAGQAPTISSGSARWVKLTIRLELLLLAMIPLLAALMARGFGVMPG
;
A
#
# COMPACT_ATOMS: atom_id res chain seq x y z
N MET A 1 2.62 24.78 -13.20
CA MET A 1 2.11 23.49 -13.73
C MET A 1 2.78 22.28 -13.06
N ALA A 2 4.10 22.23 -12.90
CA ALA A 2 4.82 21.09 -12.31
C ALA A 2 4.29 20.61 -10.93
N TYR A 3 3.98 21.54 -10.02
CA TYR A 3 3.38 21.23 -8.71
C TYR A 3 2.07 20.43 -8.81
N ALA A 4 1.18 20.84 -9.72
CA ALA A 4 -0.11 20.19 -9.93
C ALA A 4 0.05 18.81 -10.55
N ILE A 5 0.98 18.65 -11.50
CA ILE A 5 1.30 17.37 -12.13
C ILE A 5 1.89 16.39 -11.11
N ALA A 6 2.85 16.83 -10.28
CA ALA A 6 3.42 16.00 -9.23
C ALA A 6 2.37 15.54 -8.21
N ALA A 7 1.43 16.44 -7.85
CA ALA A 7 0.31 16.09 -6.98
C ALA A 7 -0.63 15.06 -7.63
N TYR A 8 -1.00 15.29 -8.89
CA TYR A 8 -1.87 14.40 -9.66
C TYR A 8 -1.27 12.99 -9.80
N LEU A 9 0.00 12.89 -10.20
CA LEU A 9 0.68 11.60 -10.35
C LEU A 9 0.77 10.84 -9.01
N HIS A 10 1.03 11.55 -7.90
CA HIS A 10 1.02 10.93 -6.58
C HIS A 10 -0.37 10.40 -6.20
N PHE A 11 -1.44 11.14 -6.48
CA PHE A 11 -2.81 10.68 -6.23
C PHE A 11 -3.19 9.49 -7.11
N LEU A 12 -2.79 9.50 -8.39
CA LEU A 12 -3.00 8.36 -9.29
C LEU A 12 -2.30 7.11 -8.77
N ALA A 13 -1.06 7.25 -8.28
CA ALA A 13 -0.32 6.15 -7.66
C ALA A 13 -1.02 5.62 -6.39
N ILE A 14 -1.57 6.50 -5.55
CA ILE A 14 -2.35 6.10 -4.37
C ILE A 14 -3.63 5.34 -4.76
N PHE A 15 -4.37 5.83 -5.77
CA PHE A 15 -5.58 5.15 -6.24
C PHE A 15 -5.26 3.77 -6.81
N LEU A 16 -4.18 3.65 -7.59
CA LEU A 16 -3.71 2.38 -8.11
C LEU A 16 -3.30 1.44 -6.96
N LEU A 17 -2.61 1.95 -5.93
CA LEU A 17 -2.22 1.17 -4.77
C LEU A 17 -3.44 0.59 -4.04
N PHE A 18 -4.46 1.42 -3.83
CA PHE A 18 -5.71 1.02 -3.19
C PHE A 18 -6.46 -0.02 -4.03
N ALA A 19 -6.52 0.17 -5.35
CA ALA A 19 -7.17 -0.74 -6.28
C ALA A 19 -6.49 -2.12 -6.30
N LEU A 20 -5.16 -2.16 -6.33
CA LEU A 20 -4.40 -3.41 -6.34
C LEU A 20 -4.60 -4.19 -5.03
N LEU A 21 -4.54 -3.52 -3.88
CA LEU A 21 -4.78 -4.17 -2.60
C LEU A 21 -6.22 -4.68 -2.45
N LEU A 22 -7.19 -3.94 -2.98
CA LEU A 22 -8.59 -4.40 -3.05
C LEU A 22 -8.72 -5.64 -3.96
N LEU A 23 -8.02 -5.67 -5.09
CA LEU A 23 -8.01 -6.83 -5.98
C LEU A 23 -7.38 -8.05 -5.30
N GLU A 24 -6.30 -7.89 -4.53
CA GLU A 24 -5.76 -8.98 -3.71
C GLU A 24 -6.80 -9.53 -2.74
N HIS A 25 -7.50 -8.64 -2.04
CA HIS A 25 -8.56 -9.02 -1.12
C HIS A 25 -9.67 -9.83 -1.80
N GLN A 26 -10.09 -9.40 -2.99
CA GLN A 26 -11.15 -10.06 -3.77
C GLN A 26 -10.69 -11.41 -4.33
N LEU A 27 -9.47 -11.48 -4.85
CA LEU A 27 -8.92 -12.71 -5.45
C LEU A 27 -8.57 -13.76 -4.41
N PHE A 28 -8.21 -13.34 -3.19
CA PHE A 28 -7.88 -14.23 -2.08
C PHE A 28 -9.14 -14.83 -1.44
N ARG A 29 -9.79 -15.74 -2.19
CA ARG A 29 -10.96 -16.51 -1.76
C ARG A 29 -10.70 -18.02 -1.92
N GLN A 30 -11.10 -18.80 -0.93
CA GLN A 30 -10.99 -20.26 -0.95
C GLN A 30 -12.25 -20.93 -1.54
N PRO A 31 -12.12 -22.11 -2.20
CA PRO A 31 -10.86 -22.76 -2.60
C PRO A 31 -10.12 -21.91 -3.65
N LEU A 32 -8.78 -22.01 -3.71
CA LEU A 32 -7.96 -21.19 -4.62
C LEU A 32 -7.81 -21.91 -5.97
N THR A 33 -8.08 -21.23 -7.09
CA THR A 33 -7.79 -21.80 -8.43
C THR A 33 -6.40 -21.39 -8.89
N LEU A 34 -5.84 -22.12 -9.86
CA LEU A 34 -4.53 -21.79 -10.44
C LEU A 34 -4.52 -20.38 -11.06
N GLU A 35 -5.58 -19.97 -11.77
CA GLU A 35 -5.61 -18.64 -12.40
C GLU A 35 -5.65 -17.52 -11.36
N ARG A 36 -6.41 -17.71 -10.27
CA ARG A 36 -6.47 -16.74 -9.18
C ARG A 36 -5.15 -16.66 -8.43
N ALA A 37 -4.48 -17.79 -8.20
CA ALA A 37 -3.16 -17.83 -7.59
C ALA A 37 -2.10 -17.09 -8.41
N ARG A 38 -2.09 -17.29 -9.74
CA ARG A 38 -1.23 -16.54 -10.68
C ARG A 38 -1.55 -15.06 -10.71
N SER A 39 -2.83 -14.70 -10.62
CA SER A 39 -3.26 -13.31 -10.60
C SER A 39 -2.87 -12.61 -9.30
N LEU A 40 -3.05 -13.26 -8.15
CA LEU A 40 -2.56 -12.78 -6.85
C LEU A 40 -1.06 -12.50 -6.88
N PHE A 41 -0.26 -13.44 -7.37
CA PHE A 41 1.19 -13.25 -7.47
C PHE A 41 1.58 -12.03 -8.32
N ARG A 42 0.92 -11.82 -9.46
CA ARG A 42 1.20 -10.65 -10.33
C ARG A 42 0.73 -9.34 -9.70
N ILE A 43 -0.43 -9.36 -9.05
CA ILE A 43 -1.00 -8.17 -8.42
C ILE A 43 -0.16 -7.76 -7.21
N ASP A 44 0.34 -8.71 -6.41
CA ASP A 44 1.25 -8.44 -5.29
C ASP A 44 2.56 -7.78 -5.72
N ILE A 45 3.15 -8.24 -6.83
CA ILE A 45 4.30 -7.57 -7.44
C ILE A 45 3.94 -6.13 -7.87
N ALA A 46 2.80 -5.96 -8.55
CA ALA A 46 2.35 -4.64 -8.99
C ALA A 46 2.05 -3.71 -7.81
N PHE A 47 1.49 -4.25 -6.72
CA PHE A 47 1.22 -3.53 -5.48
C PHE A 47 2.53 -3.03 -4.86
N GLY A 48 3.54 -3.89 -4.73
CA GLY A 48 4.86 -3.52 -4.24
C GLY A 48 5.56 -2.43 -5.08
N ILE A 49 5.51 -2.55 -6.41
CA ILE A 49 6.04 -1.51 -7.32
C ILE A 49 5.28 -0.20 -7.16
N THR A 50 3.96 -0.26 -7.06
CA THR A 50 3.12 0.93 -6.89
C THR A 50 3.36 1.58 -5.52
N ALA A 51 3.60 0.80 -4.47
CA ALA A 51 3.96 1.31 -3.16
C ALA A 51 5.28 2.10 -3.23
N ALA A 52 6.30 1.56 -3.92
CA ALA A 52 7.55 2.28 -4.16
C ALA A 52 7.31 3.59 -4.93
N ALA A 53 6.44 3.59 -5.95
CA ALA A 53 6.07 4.79 -6.69
C ALA A 53 5.35 5.84 -5.82
N VAL A 54 4.45 5.42 -4.93
CA VAL A 54 3.78 6.29 -3.95
C VAL A 54 4.80 6.91 -3.01
N LEU A 55 5.75 6.13 -2.49
CA LEU A 55 6.80 6.62 -1.60
C LEU A 55 7.71 7.64 -2.31
N ALA A 56 8.22 7.30 -3.49
CA ALA A 56 9.10 8.17 -4.26
C ALA A 56 8.42 9.50 -4.63
N SER A 57 7.18 9.43 -5.13
CA SER A 57 6.40 10.65 -5.45
C SER A 57 6.03 11.45 -4.19
N GLY A 58 5.77 10.79 -3.06
CA GLY A 58 5.53 11.45 -1.78
C GLY A 58 6.73 12.23 -1.26
N ILE A 59 7.93 11.63 -1.32
CA ILE A 59 9.20 12.29 -0.99
C ILE A 59 9.43 13.48 -1.91
N ALA A 60 9.27 13.29 -3.23
CA ALA A 60 9.43 14.38 -4.19
C ALA A 60 8.49 15.55 -3.89
N ARG A 61 7.24 15.27 -3.49
CA ARG A 61 6.29 16.31 -3.07
C ARG A 61 6.70 17.03 -1.80
N ALA A 62 7.22 16.32 -0.80
CA ALA A 62 7.64 16.92 0.46
C ALA A 62 8.87 17.83 0.28
N VAL A 63 9.81 17.44 -0.58
CA VAL A 63 11.09 18.15 -0.78
C VAL A 63 10.99 19.27 -1.82
N PHE A 64 10.34 19.02 -2.97
CA PHE A 64 10.42 19.91 -4.14
C PHE A 64 9.12 20.65 -4.48
N TYR A 65 7.95 20.09 -4.13
CA TYR A 65 6.64 20.57 -4.64
C TYR A 65 5.61 20.85 -3.55
N GLY A 66 6.06 21.10 -2.32
CA GLY A 66 5.21 21.21 -1.14
C GLY A 66 5.23 22.59 -0.48
N LYS A 67 4.77 22.67 0.77
CA LYS A 67 4.79 23.89 1.60
C LYS A 67 6.17 24.19 2.22
N GLY A 68 7.24 23.61 1.68
CA GLY A 68 8.58 23.59 2.28
C GLY A 68 8.78 22.42 3.26
N LEU A 69 10.01 21.89 3.34
CA LEU A 69 10.32 20.69 4.12
C LEU A 69 10.05 20.89 5.63
N ASP A 70 10.34 22.08 6.17
CA ASP A 70 10.14 22.41 7.59
C ASP A 70 8.68 22.27 8.03
N TYR A 71 7.72 22.65 7.17
CA TYR A 71 6.30 22.47 7.44
C TYR A 71 5.94 21.01 7.66
N TYR A 72 6.48 20.10 6.84
CA TYR A 72 6.19 18.67 6.95
C TYR A 72 6.85 18.07 8.19
N LEU A 73 8.12 18.39 8.44
CA LEU A 73 8.87 17.85 9.58
C LEU A 73 8.30 18.33 10.93
N LYS A 74 7.71 19.53 10.98
CA LYS A 74 7.03 20.06 12.17
C LYS A 74 5.54 19.73 12.22
N ASN A 75 5.06 18.73 11.49
CA ASN A 75 3.64 18.34 11.50
C ASN A 75 3.42 16.89 11.94
N SER A 76 2.71 16.68 13.05
CA SER A 76 2.43 15.35 13.60
C SER A 76 1.61 14.47 12.65
N PHE A 77 0.71 15.04 11.85
CA PHE A 77 -0.05 14.28 10.84
C PHE A 77 0.80 13.89 9.63
N PHE A 78 1.89 14.61 9.33
CA PHE A 78 2.87 14.15 8.35
C PHE A 78 3.59 12.90 8.84
N HIS A 79 4.07 12.90 10.09
CA HIS A 79 4.71 11.74 10.69
C HIS A 79 3.75 10.55 10.79
N ALA A 80 2.51 10.79 11.24
CA ALA A 80 1.51 9.75 11.37
C ALA A 80 1.20 9.06 10.04
N LYS A 81 0.98 9.82 8.95
CA LYS A 81 0.66 9.21 7.65
C LYS A 81 1.86 8.45 7.05
N VAL A 82 3.09 8.93 7.26
CA VAL A 82 4.31 8.22 6.84
C VAL A 82 4.49 6.95 7.66
N GLY A 83 4.28 7.02 8.98
CA GLY A 83 4.30 5.87 9.87
C GLY A 83 3.26 4.82 9.47
N LEU A 84 2.02 5.22 9.17
CA LEU A 84 0.99 4.31 8.66
C LEU A 84 1.40 3.65 7.34
N PHE A 85 2.01 4.41 6.42
CA PHE A 85 2.50 3.85 5.16
C PHE A 85 3.59 2.79 5.40
N VAL A 86 4.51 3.04 6.33
CA VAL A 86 5.54 2.06 6.73
C VAL A 86 4.91 0.82 7.37
N VAL A 87 3.92 0.99 8.24
CA VAL A 87 3.21 -0.14 8.86
C VAL A 87 2.52 -0.99 7.79
N VAL A 88 1.84 -0.37 6.82
CA VAL A 88 1.24 -1.10 5.68
C VAL A 88 2.30 -1.88 4.91
N ALA A 89 3.44 -1.27 4.60
CA ALA A 89 4.53 -1.93 3.89
C ALA A 89 5.17 -3.11 4.67
N VAL A 90 5.23 -3.00 6.00
CA VAL A 90 5.71 -4.10 6.86
C VAL A 90 4.70 -5.23 6.94
N LEU A 91 3.41 -4.91 7.08
CA LEU A 91 2.33 -5.90 7.07
C LEU A 91 2.31 -6.69 5.75
N SER A 92 2.56 -6.02 4.63
CA SER A 92 2.46 -6.62 3.29
C SER A 92 3.52 -7.68 3.03
N ILE A 93 4.60 -7.69 3.82
CA ILE A 93 5.61 -8.75 3.78
C ILE A 93 4.98 -10.13 3.98
N TYR A 94 3.97 -10.26 4.84
CA TYR A 94 3.36 -11.56 5.14
C TYR A 94 2.57 -12.16 3.94
N PRO A 95 1.61 -11.44 3.31
CA PRO A 95 1.01 -11.85 2.05
C PRO A 95 2.04 -12.10 0.95
N THR A 96 2.99 -11.18 0.73
CA THR A 96 4.01 -11.30 -0.30
C THR A 96 4.83 -12.59 -0.15
N LEU A 97 5.36 -12.88 1.05
CA LEU A 97 6.09 -14.13 1.29
C LEU A 97 5.22 -15.37 1.09
N THR A 98 3.93 -15.29 1.41
CA THR A 98 2.99 -16.40 1.18
C THR A 98 2.82 -16.66 -0.31
N PHE A 99 2.58 -15.62 -1.12
CA PHE A 99 2.41 -15.76 -2.57
C PHE A 99 3.71 -16.14 -3.28
N LEU A 100 4.86 -15.63 -2.82
CA LEU A 100 6.18 -16.01 -3.33
C LEU A 100 6.47 -17.50 -3.16
N ARG A 101 6.04 -18.11 -2.04
CA ARG A 101 6.19 -19.55 -1.79
C ARG A 101 5.37 -20.41 -2.75
N TRP A 102 4.38 -19.85 -3.44
CA TRP A 102 3.58 -20.58 -4.42
C TRP A 102 4.28 -20.76 -5.76
N ARG A 103 5.39 -20.05 -6.04
CA ARG A 103 6.10 -20.09 -7.33
C ARG A 103 6.34 -21.50 -7.88
N PRO A 104 6.84 -22.48 -7.10
CA PRO A 104 7.06 -23.83 -7.61
C PRO A 104 5.76 -24.52 -8.06
N ALA A 105 4.69 -24.41 -7.26
CA ALA A 105 3.39 -24.99 -7.59
C ALA A 105 2.78 -24.34 -8.85
N LEU A 106 2.87 -23.01 -8.97
CA LEU A 106 2.37 -22.28 -10.13
C LEU A 106 3.13 -22.64 -11.42
N ALA A 107 4.43 -22.89 -11.31
CA ALA A 107 5.28 -23.35 -12.40
C ALA A 107 4.92 -24.78 -12.83
N ALA A 108 4.57 -25.65 -11.88
CA ALA A 108 4.08 -27.00 -12.14
C ALA A 108 2.61 -27.06 -12.63
N GLY A 109 1.94 -25.90 -12.80
CA GLY A 109 0.53 -25.86 -13.22
C GLY A 109 -0.45 -26.31 -12.15
N GLN A 110 -0.05 -26.26 -10.88
CA GLN A 110 -0.87 -26.71 -9.74
C GLN A 110 -1.36 -25.53 -8.91
N ALA A 111 -2.60 -25.61 -8.43
CA ALA A 111 -3.11 -24.63 -7.48
C ALA A 111 -2.39 -24.82 -6.13
N PRO A 112 -1.86 -23.75 -5.52
CA PRO A 112 -1.17 -23.86 -4.25
C PRO A 112 -2.15 -24.21 -3.13
N THR A 113 -1.68 -25.03 -2.20
CA THR A 113 -2.42 -25.36 -0.98
C THR A 113 -2.03 -24.40 0.14
N ILE A 114 -3.02 -24.00 0.94
CA ILE A 114 -2.81 -23.15 2.11
C ILE A 114 -3.74 -23.62 3.23
N SER A 115 -3.21 -23.70 4.46
CA SER A 115 -4.03 -24.06 5.62
C SER A 115 -5.10 -22.99 5.89
N SER A 116 -6.21 -23.40 6.50
CA SER A 116 -7.28 -22.47 6.91
C SER A 116 -6.77 -21.38 7.86
N GLY A 117 -5.84 -21.73 8.76
CA GLY A 117 -5.19 -20.79 9.68
C GLY A 117 -4.37 -19.73 8.95
N SER A 118 -3.43 -20.13 8.08
CA SER A 118 -2.62 -19.17 7.32
C SER A 118 -3.47 -18.31 6.40
N ALA A 119 -4.49 -18.88 5.76
CA ALA A 119 -5.40 -18.12 4.92
C ALA A 119 -6.22 -17.09 5.69
N ARG A 120 -6.66 -17.41 6.92
CA ARG A 120 -7.31 -16.44 7.80
C ARG A 120 -6.39 -15.25 8.07
N TRP A 121 -5.13 -15.51 8.40
CA TRP A 121 -4.16 -14.45 8.69
C TRP A 121 -3.87 -13.58 7.47
N VAL A 122 -3.65 -14.17 6.28
CA VAL A 122 -3.44 -13.38 5.04
C VAL A 122 -4.62 -12.44 4.79
N LYS A 123 -5.85 -12.95 4.92
CA LYS A 123 -7.06 -12.15 4.74
C LYS A 123 -7.20 -11.03 5.78
N LEU A 124 -6.85 -11.29 7.04
CA LEU A 124 -6.88 -10.28 8.09
C LEU A 124 -5.82 -9.20 7.88
N THR A 125 -4.61 -9.59 7.47
CA THR A 125 -3.54 -8.66 7.13
C THR A 125 -3.97 -7.72 6.00
N ILE A 126 -4.47 -8.24 4.88
CA ILE A 126 -4.95 -7.42 3.76
C ILE A 126 -6.07 -6.46 4.18
N ARG A 127 -6.99 -6.90 5.05
CA ARG A 127 -8.06 -6.04 5.58
C ARG A 127 -7.53 -4.93 6.48
N LEU A 128 -6.54 -5.24 7.32
CA LEU A 128 -5.88 -4.26 8.16
C LEU A 128 -5.13 -3.23 7.30
N GLU A 129 -4.41 -3.69 6.28
CA GLU A 129 -3.73 -2.81 5.32
C GLU A 129 -4.70 -1.87 4.62
N LEU A 130 -5.85 -2.37 4.15
CA LEU A 130 -6.91 -1.54 3.54
C LEU A 130 -7.41 -0.46 4.51
N LEU A 131 -7.64 -0.82 5.79
CA LEU A 131 -8.08 0.12 6.81
C LEU A 131 -7.01 1.21 7.06
N LEU A 132 -5.75 0.82 7.26
CA LEU A 132 -4.66 1.75 7.52
C LEU A 132 -4.39 2.65 6.30
N LEU A 133 -4.43 2.08 5.09
CA LEU A 133 -4.28 2.81 3.84
C LEU A 133 -5.41 3.84 3.65
N ALA A 134 -6.63 3.52 4.08
CA ALA A 134 -7.77 4.45 4.03
C ALA A 134 -7.63 5.64 4.99
N MET A 135 -6.87 5.50 6.08
CA MET A 135 -6.61 6.59 7.02
C MET A 135 -5.57 7.59 6.50
N ILE A 136 -4.66 7.17 5.62
CA ILE A 136 -3.58 8.02 5.09
C ILE A 136 -4.12 9.28 4.37
N PRO A 137 -5.11 9.21 3.45
CA PRO A 137 -5.70 10.39 2.84
C PRO A 137 -6.38 11.34 3.82
N LEU A 138 -7.03 10.81 4.87
CA LEU A 138 -7.65 11.64 5.91
C LEU A 138 -6.59 12.46 6.65
N LEU A 139 -5.50 11.82 7.10
CA LEU A 139 -4.38 12.51 7.73
C LEU A 139 -3.73 13.54 6.81
N ALA A 140 -3.59 13.21 5.52
CA ALA A 140 -3.08 14.15 4.51
C ALA A 140 -3.99 15.37 4.34
N ALA A 141 -5.32 15.19 4.37
CA ALA A 141 -6.29 16.28 4.28
C ALA A 141 -6.26 17.21 5.51
N LEU A 142 -6.19 16.63 6.72
CA LEU A 142 -6.04 17.38 7.97
C LEU A 142 -4.72 18.18 7.97
N MET A 143 -3.62 17.52 7.64
CA MET A 143 -2.31 18.15 7.50
C MET A 143 -2.33 19.29 6.46
N ALA A 144 -3.01 19.12 5.31
CA ALA A 144 -3.08 20.15 4.28
C ALA A 144 -3.77 21.45 4.75
N ARG A 145 -4.67 21.34 5.73
CA ARG A 145 -5.40 22.46 6.35
C ARG A 145 -4.68 23.07 7.56
N GLY A 146 -3.46 22.63 7.87
CA GLY A 146 -2.65 23.20 8.95
C GLY A 146 -2.85 22.57 10.33
N PHE A 147 -3.68 21.53 10.46
CA PHE A 147 -3.75 20.79 11.71
C PHE A 147 -2.48 19.98 11.96
N GLY A 148 -2.15 19.74 13.23
CA GLY A 148 -1.01 18.93 13.64
C GLY A 148 0.35 19.65 13.60
N VAL A 149 0.39 20.96 13.31
CA VAL A 149 1.63 21.74 13.42
C VAL A 149 2.08 21.76 14.88
N MET A 150 3.32 21.34 15.12
CA MET A 150 3.92 21.30 16.44
C MET A 150 4.54 22.67 16.75
N PRO A 151 4.36 23.20 17.98
CA PRO A 151 5.06 24.41 18.40
C PRO A 151 6.57 24.17 18.36
N GLY A 152 7.30 25.19 17.91
CA GLY A 152 8.76 25.21 17.89
C GLY A 152 9.35 25.60 19.23
#